data_AF-A0A971BI52-F1
#
_entry.id   AF-A0A971BI52-F1
#
_cell.length_a   1.000
_cell.length_b   1.000
_cell.length_c   1.000
_cell.angle_alpha   90.00
_cell.angle_beta   90.00
_cell.angle_gamma   90.00
#
_symmetry.space_group_name_H-M   'P 1'
#
loop_
_entity.id
_entity.type
_entity.pdbx_description
1 polymer ?
#
loop_
_entity_poly.entity_id
_entity_poly.type
_entity_poly.pdbx_seq_one_letter_code
_entity_poly.pdbx_strand_id
1 'polypeptide(L)'
;MGRQKRMWKTLLLICIFLTLCLGAVFIHISWRSYKMKETVVAVTYAETAASDYPADNRRSEAFWHVFRSAVIVGCILLLLCVIYRMYGAVLKAKAAEEILAESERNKEILLSHIPGIAYRCNYDDKWTMQYLSAGCYELTGYHPKDLLNNSKLSFNDIICEKYRSVLWNEWARIIETKTDFKYEYEIKTAAGDRKWVVEMGQPVMDKNGEVAALEGIIIDITEPKLATERIQHMAEHDYLTGLYNRMYFEDTKLSLEKQGVAPVSVILADINGMRLINDAFGQAEGDILITKTAELIRRCCGEECIIARTGGDEFTILAPGTDDEAADRLVRRIKDDCDYCNSLNLKPGVLLNLSIGYGVKKTADQTLDAAQKEAEEFLSRHKILERKSHHNAVLSSITATMYARSYETEEHAERLIKLSRRIGDQMDLSEKNLVDLELLSILHDIGKIGIDDRILNKPGPLTHEEWAAMKKHPEIGYRIAMSASEFQSVAELILCHHEHWDGKGYPQGLKGEEIPLQSRIIAIADAYDAMTEDRVYHKGITHEEALEEIKAKAGTQFDPVIAELF
;
A
#
# COMPACT_ATOMS: atom_id res chain seq x y z
N MET A 1 -39.51 -44.17 -4.11
CA MET A 1 -40.79 -43.88 -3.39
C MET A 1 -41.87 -44.98 -3.49
N GLY A 2 -41.95 -45.79 -4.56
CA GLY A 2 -43.06 -46.76 -4.74
C GLY A 2 -43.07 -48.00 -3.83
N ARG A 3 -41.90 -48.53 -3.42
CA ARG A 3 -41.79 -49.72 -2.56
C ARG A 3 -42.19 -49.46 -1.10
N GLN A 4 -41.77 -48.34 -0.52
CA GLN A 4 -42.15 -47.94 0.85
C GLN A 4 -43.65 -47.65 0.97
N LYS A 5 -44.27 -46.94 0.01
CA LYS A 5 -45.72 -46.70 0.02
C LYS A 5 -46.54 -48.00 -0.10
N ARG A 6 -46.06 -49.01 -0.84
CA ARG A 6 -46.69 -50.35 -0.86
C ARG A 6 -46.60 -51.02 0.50
N MET A 7 -45.42 -51.00 1.12
CA MET A 7 -45.19 -51.64 2.43
C MET A 7 -46.10 -51.04 3.52
N TRP A 8 -46.24 -49.70 3.55
CA TRP A 8 -47.16 -49.01 4.47
C TRP A 8 -48.63 -49.31 4.19
N LYS A 9 -49.06 -49.41 2.93
CA LYS A 9 -50.43 -49.82 2.58
C LYS A 9 -50.73 -51.27 3.01
N THR A 10 -49.78 -52.18 2.83
CA THR A 10 -49.93 -53.58 3.25
C THR A 10 -50.02 -53.70 4.77
N LEU A 11 -49.17 -52.99 5.52
CA LEU A 11 -49.24 -52.92 6.99
C LEU A 11 -50.57 -52.34 7.49
N LEU A 12 -51.07 -51.27 6.85
CA LEU A 12 -52.35 -50.66 7.21
C LEU A 12 -53.53 -51.61 6.96
N LEU A 13 -53.54 -52.34 5.84
CA LEU A 13 -54.55 -53.34 5.52
C LEU A 13 -54.54 -54.51 6.51
N ILE A 14 -53.35 -54.98 6.92
CA ILE A 14 -53.21 -56.03 7.93
C ILE A 14 -53.74 -55.55 9.29
N CYS A 15 -53.45 -54.31 9.69
CA CYS A 15 -54.00 -53.73 10.92
C CYS A 15 -55.53 -53.61 10.87
N ILE A 16 -56.11 -53.11 9.77
CA ILE A 16 -57.58 -53.00 9.62
C ILE A 16 -58.25 -54.38 9.68
N PHE A 17 -57.68 -55.38 8.98
CA PHE A 17 -58.21 -56.74 8.97
C PHE A 17 -58.18 -57.38 10.37
N LEU A 18 -57.07 -57.26 11.10
CA LEU A 18 -56.96 -57.75 12.47
C LEU A 18 -57.93 -57.05 13.43
N THR A 19 -58.17 -55.74 13.25
CA THR A 19 -59.11 -54.97 14.08
C THR A 19 -60.56 -55.41 13.83
N LEU A 20 -60.93 -55.66 12.58
CA LEU A 20 -62.26 -56.18 12.22
C LEU A 20 -62.48 -57.61 12.75
N CYS A 21 -61.47 -58.49 12.65
CA CYS A 21 -61.53 -59.84 13.22
C CYS A 21 -61.68 -59.81 14.75
N LEU A 22 -60.96 -58.92 15.45
CA LEU A 22 -61.10 -58.74 16.91
C LEU A 22 -62.49 -58.22 17.29
N GLY A 23 -63.04 -57.26 16.53
CA GLY A 23 -64.40 -56.75 16.72
C GLY A 23 -65.48 -57.84 16.56
N ALA A 24 -65.35 -58.69 15.55
CA ALA A 24 -66.29 -59.79 15.32
C ALA A 24 -66.26 -60.84 16.45
N VAL A 25 -65.07 -61.17 16.97
CA VAL A 25 -64.92 -62.08 18.11
C VAL A 25 -65.53 -61.47 19.39
N PHE A 26 -65.35 -60.17 19.62
CA PHE A 26 -65.89 -59.49 20.80
C PHE A 26 -67.42 -59.41 20.79
N ILE A 27 -68.03 -59.16 19.63
CA ILE A 27 -69.49 -59.16 19.45
C ILE A 27 -70.06 -60.56 19.69
N HIS A 28 -69.39 -61.61 19.19
CA HIS A 28 -69.85 -62.99 19.37
C HIS A 28 -69.78 -63.45 20.85
N ILE A 29 -68.73 -63.04 21.58
CA ILE A 29 -68.58 -63.32 23.01
C ILE A 29 -69.63 -62.58 23.83
N SER A 30 -69.87 -61.29 23.55
CA SER A 30 -70.87 -60.48 24.27
C SER A 30 -72.31 -60.99 24.07
N TRP A 31 -72.68 -61.41 22.86
CA TRP A 31 -74.03 -61.91 22.58
C TRP A 31 -74.34 -63.23 23.31
N ARG A 32 -73.35 -64.14 23.42
CA ARG A 32 -73.52 -65.40 24.18
C ARG A 32 -73.45 -65.20 25.70
N SER A 33 -72.67 -64.24 26.18
CA SER A 33 -72.58 -63.94 27.61
C SER A 33 -73.87 -63.30 28.17
N TYR A 34 -74.66 -62.62 27.32
CA TYR A 34 -75.99 -62.13 27.69
C TYR A 34 -76.98 -63.29 27.91
N LYS A 35 -76.94 -64.33 27.07
CA LYS A 35 -77.84 -65.50 27.15
C LYS A 35 -77.58 -66.41 28.38
N MET A 36 -76.38 -66.39 28.97
CA MET A 36 -76.06 -67.19 30.16
C MET A 36 -76.50 -66.54 31.49
N LYS A 37 -76.79 -65.24 31.53
CA LYS A 37 -77.21 -64.56 32.77
C LYS A 37 -78.64 -64.92 33.21
N GLU A 38 -79.51 -65.38 32.30
CA GLU A 38 -80.89 -65.73 32.64
C GLU A 38 -81.05 -67.13 33.27
N THR A 39 -80.07 -68.03 33.14
CA THR A 39 -80.19 -69.41 33.68
C THR A 39 -79.63 -69.56 35.11
N VAL A 40 -78.86 -68.59 35.61
CA VAL A 40 -78.14 -68.71 36.90
C VAL A 40 -78.89 -68.07 38.08
N VAL A 41 -79.99 -67.34 37.84
CA VAL A 41 -80.80 -66.70 38.90
C VAL A 41 -81.88 -67.64 39.50
N ALA A 42 -82.07 -68.85 38.97
CA ALA A 42 -83.17 -69.74 39.37
C ALA A 42 -82.79 -70.91 40.32
N VAL A 43 -81.54 -71.03 40.77
CA VAL A 43 -81.09 -72.17 41.64
C VAL A 43 -80.67 -71.68 43.04
N THR A 44 -81.20 -70.54 43.49
CA THR A 44 -80.89 -69.90 44.78
C THR A 44 -81.80 -70.30 45.95
N TYR A 45 -82.69 -71.29 45.82
CA TYR A 45 -83.58 -71.72 46.92
C TYR A 45 -83.87 -73.22 46.89
N ALA A 46 -82.93 -74.05 47.37
CA ALA A 46 -83.21 -75.34 48.04
C ALA A 46 -81.90 -75.96 48.57
N GLU A 47 -81.95 -76.38 49.84
CA GLU A 47 -81.11 -77.39 50.50
C GLU A 47 -79.78 -76.98 51.15
N THR A 48 -79.91 -76.61 52.42
CA THR A 48 -78.95 -76.80 53.51
C THR A 48 -78.75 -78.28 53.86
N ALA A 49 -77.48 -78.65 54.09
CA ALA A 49 -76.94 -79.79 54.84
C ALA A 49 -76.61 -81.12 54.11
N ALA A 50 -75.32 -81.49 54.22
CA ALA A 50 -74.70 -82.82 54.15
C ALA A 50 -74.54 -83.56 52.79
N SER A 51 -73.25 -83.80 52.47
CA SER A 51 -72.57 -84.89 51.75
C SER A 51 -73.07 -85.49 50.43
N ASP A 52 -72.10 -85.53 49.50
CA ASP A 52 -71.82 -86.52 48.43
C ASP A 52 -72.41 -86.37 47.01
N TYR A 53 -71.58 -85.74 46.13
CA TYR A 53 -71.11 -86.10 44.74
C TYR A 53 -72.10 -86.64 43.66
N PRO A 54 -71.76 -86.58 42.33
CA PRO A 54 -70.98 -85.63 41.51
C PRO A 54 -71.73 -85.07 40.26
N ALA A 55 -71.10 -84.11 39.56
CA ALA A 55 -71.53 -83.57 38.24
C ALA A 55 -70.38 -83.43 37.21
N ASP A 56 -70.74 -83.58 35.92
CA ASP A 56 -69.88 -83.81 34.74
C ASP A 56 -69.73 -82.61 33.75
N ASN A 57 -68.61 -82.64 33.02
CA ASN A 57 -68.22 -82.14 31.67
C ASN A 57 -68.41 -80.72 31.11
N ARG A 58 -69.11 -79.76 31.73
CA ARG A 58 -69.25 -78.41 31.10
C ARG A 58 -68.00 -77.49 31.18
N ARG A 59 -66.93 -77.89 31.87
CA ARG A 59 -65.73 -77.06 32.10
C ARG A 59 -64.66 -77.13 30.99
N SER A 60 -64.70 -78.13 30.11
CA SER A 60 -63.62 -78.43 29.14
C SER A 60 -63.57 -77.46 27.93
N GLU A 61 -64.69 -77.20 27.25
CA GLU A 61 -64.69 -76.35 26.05
C GLU A 61 -64.44 -74.86 26.35
N ALA A 62 -64.96 -74.36 27.47
CA ALA A 62 -64.75 -72.97 27.90
C ALA A 62 -63.25 -72.68 28.16
N PHE A 63 -62.53 -73.67 28.70
CA PHE A 63 -61.09 -73.56 28.96
C PHE A 63 -60.29 -73.40 27.67
N TRP A 64 -60.55 -74.23 26.65
CA TRP A 64 -59.82 -74.16 25.38
C TRP A 64 -60.10 -72.88 24.58
N HIS A 65 -61.29 -72.29 24.70
CA HIS A 65 -61.60 -71.00 24.09
C HIS A 65 -60.89 -69.82 24.75
N VAL A 66 -60.84 -69.80 26.09
CA VAL A 66 -60.08 -68.79 26.85
C VAL A 66 -58.59 -68.92 26.56
N PHE A 67 -58.08 -70.16 26.50
CA PHE A 67 -56.67 -70.43 26.18
C PHE A 67 -56.27 -69.92 24.78
N ARG A 68 -57.06 -70.22 23.73
CA ARG A 68 -56.77 -69.71 22.37
C ARG A 68 -56.82 -68.19 22.29
N SER A 69 -57.78 -67.57 22.98
CA SER A 69 -57.90 -66.11 23.02
C SER A 69 -56.71 -65.46 23.74
N ALA A 70 -56.24 -66.07 24.85
CA ALA A 70 -55.07 -65.61 25.59
C ALA A 70 -53.77 -65.72 24.77
N VAL A 71 -53.60 -66.79 24.00
CA VAL A 71 -52.43 -66.96 23.11
C VAL A 71 -52.42 -65.90 22.00
N ILE A 72 -53.57 -65.63 21.37
CA ILE A 72 -53.67 -64.60 20.32
C ILE A 72 -53.35 -63.21 20.87
N VAL A 73 -53.90 -62.86 22.04
CA VAL A 73 -53.60 -61.58 22.71
C VAL A 73 -52.12 -61.49 23.08
N GLY A 74 -51.53 -62.58 23.59
CA GLY A 74 -50.09 -62.65 23.88
C GLY A 74 -49.21 -62.44 22.64
N CYS A 75 -49.57 -63.04 21.51
CA CYS A 75 -48.86 -62.83 20.24
C CYS A 75 -48.98 -61.39 19.73
N ILE A 76 -50.15 -60.76 19.86
CA ILE A 76 -50.36 -59.36 19.46
C ILE A 76 -49.52 -58.42 20.34
N LEU A 77 -49.48 -58.64 21.65
CA LEU A 77 -48.67 -57.85 22.58
C LEU A 77 -47.17 -57.99 22.29
N LEU A 78 -46.70 -59.20 22.00
CA LEU A 78 -45.32 -59.44 21.55
C LEU A 78 -45.00 -58.69 20.25
N LEU A 79 -45.91 -58.72 19.27
CA LEU A 79 -45.73 -58.00 18.00
C LEU A 79 -45.66 -56.49 18.22
N LEU A 80 -46.52 -55.93 19.08
CA LEU A 80 -46.51 -54.51 19.44
C LEU A 80 -45.23 -54.10 20.17
N CYS A 81 -44.71 -54.94 21.08
CA CYS A 81 -43.41 -54.70 21.73
C CYS A 81 -42.25 -54.68 20.72
N VAL A 82 -42.25 -55.58 19.74
CA VAL A 82 -41.23 -55.60 18.68
C VAL A 82 -41.32 -54.35 17.81
N ILE A 83 -42.53 -53.96 17.39
CA ILE A 83 -42.76 -52.74 16.59
C ILE A 83 -42.32 -51.50 17.36
N TYR A 84 -42.64 -51.39 18.66
CA TYR A 84 -42.23 -50.28 19.50
C TYR A 84 -40.70 -50.17 19.63
N ARG A 85 -40.01 -51.30 19.84
CA ARG A 85 -38.53 -51.34 19.88
C ARG A 85 -37.91 -50.96 18.55
N MET A 86 -38.45 -51.45 17.43
CA MET A 86 -37.99 -51.07 16.09
C MET A 86 -38.18 -49.58 15.83
N TYR A 87 -39.33 -49.02 16.19
CA TYR A 87 -39.62 -47.59 16.03
C TYR A 87 -38.66 -46.72 16.86
N GLY A 88 -38.38 -47.11 18.11
CA GLY A 88 -37.40 -46.44 18.95
C GLY A 88 -35.97 -46.47 18.38
N ALA A 89 -35.56 -47.59 17.79
CA ALA A 89 -34.25 -47.70 17.14
C ALA A 89 -34.13 -46.79 15.91
N VAL A 90 -35.18 -46.72 15.09
CA VAL A 90 -35.22 -45.85 13.90
C VAL A 90 -35.19 -44.37 14.29
N LEU A 91 -35.91 -43.97 15.34
CA LEU A 91 -35.87 -42.59 15.84
C LEU A 91 -34.48 -42.20 16.36
N LYS A 92 -33.81 -43.09 17.11
CA LYS A 92 -32.43 -42.85 17.58
C LYS A 92 -31.43 -42.73 16.44
N ALA A 93 -31.54 -43.60 15.43
CA ALA A 93 -30.67 -43.53 14.25
C ALA A 93 -30.84 -42.21 13.50
N LYS A 94 -32.10 -41.76 13.32
CA LYS A 94 -32.39 -40.49 12.65
C LYS A 94 -31.89 -39.27 13.43
N ALA A 95 -32.06 -39.25 14.76
CA ALA A 95 -31.52 -38.19 15.60
C ALA A 95 -29.98 -38.15 15.57
N ALA A 96 -29.32 -39.31 15.57
CA ALA A 96 -27.86 -39.38 15.44
C ALA A 96 -27.37 -38.89 14.07
N GLU A 97 -28.11 -39.18 13.00
CA GLU A 97 -27.82 -38.69 11.65
C GLU A 97 -27.98 -37.17 11.54
N GLU A 98 -29.03 -36.60 12.14
CA GLU A 98 -29.22 -35.14 12.19
C GLU A 98 -28.11 -34.42 12.98
N ILE A 99 -27.72 -34.95 14.14
CA ILE A 99 -26.60 -34.41 14.94
C ILE A 99 -25.27 -34.51 14.19
N LEU A 100 -25.03 -35.62 13.49
CA LEU A 100 -23.81 -35.81 12.70
C LEU A 100 -23.78 -34.81 11.53
N ALA A 101 -24.88 -34.66 10.81
CA ALA A 101 -24.99 -33.72 9.69
C ALA A 101 -24.80 -32.26 10.16
N GLU A 102 -25.34 -31.90 11.33
CA GLU A 102 -25.12 -30.57 11.93
C GLU A 102 -23.65 -30.37 12.34
N SER A 103 -23.03 -31.38 12.93
CA SER A 103 -21.59 -31.36 13.30
C SER A 103 -20.69 -31.22 12.07
N GLU A 104 -20.95 -31.96 11.00
CA GLU A 104 -20.22 -31.89 9.73
C GLU A 104 -20.35 -30.51 9.09
N ARG A 105 -21.58 -29.95 9.05
CA ARG A 105 -21.82 -28.62 8.53
C ARG A 105 -21.10 -27.54 9.33
N ASN A 106 -21.14 -27.61 10.66
CA ASN A 106 -20.45 -26.65 11.53
C ASN A 106 -18.93 -26.70 11.32
N LYS A 107 -18.36 -27.90 11.15
CA LYS A 107 -16.93 -28.07 10.81
C LYS A 107 -16.60 -27.41 9.47
N GLU A 108 -17.38 -27.63 8.42
CA GLU A 108 -17.13 -27.02 7.12
C GLU A 108 -17.14 -25.49 7.17
N ILE A 109 -18.11 -24.90 7.89
CA ILE A 109 -18.19 -23.44 8.06
C ILE A 109 -16.96 -22.90 8.82
N LEU A 110 -16.53 -23.57 9.88
CA LEU A 110 -15.33 -23.12 10.62
C LEU A 110 -14.08 -23.19 9.74
N LEU A 111 -13.92 -24.26 8.98
CA LEU A 111 -12.78 -24.45 8.08
C LEU A 111 -12.81 -23.50 6.88
N SER A 112 -13.98 -23.03 6.43
CA SER A 112 -14.09 -22.07 5.33
C SER A 112 -13.69 -20.64 5.71
N HIS A 113 -13.65 -20.31 6.99
CA HIS A 113 -13.20 -18.99 7.47
C HIS A 113 -11.70 -18.94 7.77
N ILE A 114 -10.98 -20.06 7.63
CA ILE A 114 -9.52 -20.09 7.79
C ILE A 114 -8.90 -19.50 6.52
N PRO A 115 -8.01 -18.49 6.63
CA PRO A 115 -7.35 -17.87 5.48
C PRO A 115 -6.23 -18.77 4.93
N GLY A 116 -6.61 -19.91 4.37
CA GLY A 116 -5.68 -20.94 3.93
C GLY A 116 -6.32 -22.32 3.73
N ILE A 117 -5.50 -23.36 3.84
CA ILE A 117 -5.88 -24.76 3.65
C ILE A 117 -5.88 -25.45 4.99
N ALA A 118 -6.98 -26.07 5.37
CA ALA A 118 -6.95 -27.12 6.38
C ALA A 118 -6.77 -28.46 5.67
N TYR A 119 -5.82 -29.27 6.14
CA TYR A 119 -5.45 -30.51 5.47
C TYR A 119 -5.37 -31.68 6.43
N ARG A 120 -5.53 -32.88 5.87
CA ARG A 120 -5.10 -34.14 6.45
C ARG A 120 -4.33 -34.89 5.37
N CYS A 121 -3.13 -35.35 5.65
CA CYS A 121 -2.33 -36.12 4.71
C CYS A 121 -1.71 -37.37 5.33
N ASN A 122 -1.27 -38.28 4.47
CA ASN A 122 -0.40 -39.37 4.88
C ASN A 122 0.97 -38.83 5.26
N TYR A 123 1.63 -39.51 6.20
CA TYR A 123 3.05 -39.34 6.43
C TYR A 123 3.86 -40.13 5.39
N ASP A 124 3.98 -39.58 4.18
CA ASP A 124 4.74 -40.13 3.06
C ASP A 124 5.50 -39.04 2.29
N ASP A 125 6.43 -39.44 1.43
CA ASP A 125 7.33 -38.54 0.67
C ASP A 125 6.60 -37.62 -0.33
N LYS A 126 5.32 -37.90 -0.60
CA LYS A 126 4.47 -37.14 -1.52
C LYS A 126 3.48 -36.23 -0.79
N TRP A 127 3.38 -36.35 0.53
CA TRP A 127 2.35 -35.69 1.33
C TRP A 127 0.95 -35.98 0.80
N THR A 128 0.62 -37.26 0.59
CA THR A 128 -0.63 -37.68 -0.05
C THR A 128 -1.85 -37.16 0.72
N MET A 129 -2.59 -36.23 0.11
CA MET A 129 -3.69 -35.52 0.75
C MET A 129 -4.94 -36.41 0.86
N GLN A 130 -5.43 -36.62 2.08
CA GLN A 130 -6.69 -37.30 2.39
C GLN A 130 -7.87 -36.33 2.47
N TYR A 131 -7.60 -35.10 2.94
CA TYR A 131 -8.58 -34.02 3.05
C TYR A 131 -7.91 -32.67 2.76
N LEU A 132 -8.64 -31.79 2.09
CA LEU A 132 -8.28 -30.40 1.84
C LEU A 132 -9.53 -29.53 1.94
N SER A 133 -9.47 -28.43 2.67
CA SER A 133 -10.55 -27.44 2.71
C SER A 133 -10.69 -26.68 1.38
N ALA A 134 -11.80 -25.95 1.23
CA ALA A 134 -12.10 -25.17 0.02
C ALA A 134 -11.04 -24.09 -0.28
N GLY A 135 -10.37 -23.55 0.74
CA GLY A 135 -9.31 -22.54 0.59
C GLY A 135 -8.08 -23.02 -0.19
N CYS A 136 -7.98 -24.32 -0.49
CA CYS A 136 -6.98 -24.88 -1.42
C CYS A 136 -6.93 -24.16 -2.76
N TYR A 137 -8.09 -23.84 -3.33
CA TYR A 137 -8.14 -23.18 -4.64
C TYR A 137 -7.64 -21.74 -4.56
N GLU A 138 -8.03 -21.00 -3.52
CA GLU A 138 -7.61 -19.60 -3.33
C GLU A 138 -6.09 -19.50 -3.07
N LEU A 139 -5.53 -20.45 -2.31
CA LEU A 139 -4.10 -20.45 -2.02
C LEU A 139 -3.26 -20.93 -3.20
N THR A 140 -3.63 -22.05 -3.83
CA THR A 140 -2.75 -22.75 -4.80
C THR A 140 -3.17 -22.59 -6.26
N GLY A 141 -4.42 -22.22 -6.54
CA GLY A 141 -5.02 -22.28 -7.86
C GLY A 141 -5.46 -23.69 -8.31
N TYR A 142 -5.23 -24.72 -7.50
CA TYR A 142 -5.70 -26.09 -7.75
C TYR A 142 -6.95 -26.40 -6.92
N HIS A 143 -7.90 -27.10 -7.51
CA HIS A 143 -9.05 -27.58 -6.75
C HIS A 143 -8.63 -28.75 -5.84
N PRO A 144 -9.26 -28.93 -4.66
CA PRO A 144 -8.98 -30.06 -3.77
C PRO A 144 -8.92 -31.42 -4.50
N LYS A 145 -9.85 -31.67 -5.43
CA LYS A 145 -9.92 -32.90 -6.22
C LYS A 145 -8.65 -33.23 -7.02
N ASP A 146 -7.84 -32.22 -7.37
CA ASP A 146 -6.62 -32.36 -8.18
C ASP A 146 -5.42 -32.82 -7.33
N LEU A 147 -5.47 -32.57 -6.01
CA LEU A 147 -4.42 -32.88 -5.04
C LEU A 147 -4.78 -34.06 -4.15
N LEU A 148 -6.07 -34.30 -3.91
CA LEU A 148 -6.56 -35.43 -3.12
C LEU A 148 -6.09 -36.76 -3.72
N ASN A 149 -5.50 -37.59 -2.87
CA ASN A 149 -4.91 -38.89 -3.23
C ASN A 149 -3.91 -38.80 -4.40
N ASN A 150 -3.25 -37.65 -4.57
CA ASN A 150 -2.31 -37.37 -5.66
C ASN A 150 -2.92 -37.61 -7.06
N SER A 151 -4.21 -37.31 -7.24
CA SER A 151 -4.96 -37.64 -8.46
C SER A 151 -4.36 -37.04 -9.73
N LYS A 152 -3.90 -35.79 -9.68
CA LYS A 152 -3.24 -35.08 -10.78
C LYS A 152 -1.82 -34.67 -10.41
N LEU A 153 -1.61 -34.23 -9.18
CA LEU A 153 -0.31 -33.85 -8.63
C LEU A 153 -0.28 -34.15 -7.14
N SER A 154 0.92 -34.36 -6.60
CA SER A 154 1.11 -34.45 -5.15
C SER A 154 1.29 -33.07 -4.54
N PHE A 155 1.05 -32.93 -3.23
CA PHE A 155 1.31 -31.66 -2.58
C PHE A 155 2.81 -31.34 -2.54
N ASN A 156 3.68 -32.35 -2.49
CA ASN A 156 5.14 -32.15 -2.60
C ASN A 156 5.55 -31.47 -3.93
N ASP A 157 4.80 -31.68 -5.02
CA ASP A 157 5.11 -31.10 -6.33
C ASP A 157 4.96 -29.58 -6.36
N ILE A 158 4.05 -29.01 -5.56
CA ILE A 158 3.84 -27.56 -5.48
C ILE A 158 4.76 -26.86 -4.47
N ILE A 159 5.40 -27.62 -3.57
CA ILE A 159 6.43 -27.08 -2.67
C ILE A 159 7.70 -26.80 -3.50
N CYS A 160 8.28 -25.61 -3.32
CA CYS A 160 9.53 -25.25 -3.98
C CYS A 160 10.66 -26.22 -3.55
N GLU A 161 11.45 -26.66 -4.53
CA GLU A 161 12.41 -27.78 -4.37
C GLU A 161 13.36 -27.63 -3.17
N LYS A 162 13.84 -26.41 -2.90
CA LYS A 162 14.74 -26.12 -1.78
C LYS A 162 14.16 -26.42 -0.39
N TYR A 163 12.83 -26.53 -0.25
CA TYR A 163 12.17 -26.80 1.04
C TYR A 163 11.77 -28.26 1.25
N ARG A 164 11.71 -29.09 0.20
CA ARG A 164 11.14 -30.45 0.29
C ARG A 164 11.86 -31.35 1.31
N SER A 165 13.20 -31.38 1.24
CA SER A 165 14.02 -32.15 2.20
C SER A 165 13.99 -31.55 3.61
N VAL A 166 13.91 -30.22 3.70
CA VAL A 166 13.90 -29.50 4.98
C VAL A 166 12.61 -29.79 5.75
N LEU A 167 11.46 -29.73 5.07
CA LEU A 167 10.17 -30.05 5.66
C LEU A 167 10.08 -31.52 6.09
N TRP A 168 10.61 -32.45 5.29
CA TRP A 168 10.68 -33.87 5.65
C TRP A 168 11.45 -34.09 6.96
N ASN A 169 12.65 -33.50 7.06
CA ASN A 169 13.50 -33.62 8.24
C ASN A 169 12.83 -32.99 9.47
N GLU A 170 12.16 -31.85 9.29
CA GLU A 170 11.48 -31.17 10.38
C GLU A 170 10.27 -31.96 10.89
N TRP A 171 9.46 -32.54 9.99
CA TRP A 171 8.38 -33.44 10.38
C TRP A 171 8.89 -34.68 11.12
N ALA A 172 9.98 -35.31 10.64
CA ALA A 172 10.61 -36.44 11.30
C ALA A 172 11.07 -36.08 12.72
N ARG A 173 11.73 -34.92 12.89
CA ARG A 173 12.15 -34.39 14.19
C ARG A 173 10.96 -34.21 15.13
N ILE A 174 9.88 -33.62 14.63
CA ILE A 174 8.72 -33.25 15.46
C ILE A 174 7.90 -34.46 15.90
N ILE A 175 7.81 -35.50 15.07
CA ILE A 175 7.22 -36.79 15.43
C ILE A 175 8.01 -37.43 16.59
N GLU A 176 9.35 -37.36 16.54
CA GLU A 176 10.21 -37.88 17.61
C GLU A 176 10.08 -37.05 18.90
N THR A 177 10.08 -35.72 18.80
CA THR A 177 10.03 -34.82 19.96
C THR A 177 8.63 -34.58 20.53
N LYS A 178 7.58 -35.00 19.81
CA LYS A 178 6.16 -34.80 20.17
C LYS A 178 5.79 -33.34 20.43
N THR A 179 6.25 -32.45 19.56
CA THR A 179 5.95 -31.01 19.59
C THR A 179 4.99 -30.63 18.46
N ASP A 180 4.54 -29.37 18.41
CA ASP A 180 3.75 -28.86 17.29
C ASP A 180 4.66 -28.50 16.10
N PHE A 181 4.21 -28.80 14.88
CA PHE A 181 4.88 -28.39 13.64
C PHE A 181 4.54 -26.94 13.33
N LYS A 182 5.58 -26.12 13.07
CA LYS A 182 5.44 -24.78 12.53
C LYS A 182 6.60 -24.46 11.60
N TYR A 183 6.34 -24.22 10.32
CA TYR A 183 7.40 -23.91 9.35
C TYR A 183 6.92 -22.96 8.24
N GLU A 184 7.79 -22.07 7.77
CA GLU A 184 7.52 -21.14 6.67
C GLU A 184 8.26 -21.58 5.40
N TYR A 185 7.56 -21.63 4.26
CA TYR A 185 8.15 -22.05 2.99
C TYR A 185 7.43 -21.45 1.78
N GLU A 186 8.02 -21.59 0.60
CA GLU A 186 7.41 -21.14 -0.66
C GLU A 186 6.73 -22.30 -1.40
N ILE A 187 5.53 -22.03 -1.91
CA ILE A 187 4.83 -22.87 -2.88
C ILE A 187 4.75 -22.19 -4.24
N LYS A 188 4.58 -22.99 -5.29
CA LYS A 188 4.29 -22.53 -6.65
C LYS A 188 2.81 -22.78 -6.98
N THR A 189 2.11 -21.72 -7.38
CA THR A 189 0.68 -21.81 -7.75
C THR A 189 0.50 -22.40 -9.15
N ALA A 190 -0.74 -22.76 -9.50
CA ALA A 190 -1.11 -23.22 -10.84
C ALA A 190 -0.81 -22.17 -11.94
N ALA A 191 -0.84 -20.88 -11.60
CA ALA A 191 -0.48 -19.79 -12.50
C ALA A 191 1.05 -19.62 -12.67
N GLY A 192 1.84 -20.25 -11.79
CA GLY A 192 3.29 -20.18 -11.78
C GLY A 192 3.88 -19.17 -10.79
N ASP A 193 3.04 -18.41 -10.10
CA ASP A 193 3.45 -17.45 -9.07
C ASP A 193 4.02 -18.16 -7.84
N ARG A 194 4.85 -17.45 -7.08
CA ARG A 194 5.36 -17.91 -5.79
C ARG A 194 4.55 -17.29 -4.66
N LYS A 195 4.20 -18.10 -3.68
CA LYS A 195 3.55 -17.64 -2.45
C LYS A 195 4.30 -18.16 -1.24
N TRP A 196 4.43 -17.32 -0.22
CA TRP A 196 4.91 -17.72 1.09
C TRP A 196 3.75 -18.29 1.90
N VAL A 197 3.97 -19.44 2.51
CA VAL A 197 3.01 -20.08 3.39
C VAL A 197 3.63 -20.41 4.74
N VAL A 198 2.82 -20.38 5.78
CA VAL A 198 3.14 -20.96 7.08
C VAL A 198 2.26 -22.17 7.30
N GLU A 199 2.90 -23.31 7.57
CA GLU A 199 2.22 -24.54 7.94
C GLU A 199 2.30 -24.72 9.44
N MET A 200 1.15 -25.01 10.05
CA MET A 200 1.01 -25.36 11.45
C MET A 200 0.26 -26.69 11.56
N GLY A 201 0.89 -27.72 12.10
CA GLY A 201 0.33 -29.07 12.09
C GLY A 201 0.78 -29.94 13.26
N GLN A 202 0.16 -31.11 13.36
CA GLN A 202 0.46 -32.11 14.38
C GLN A 202 0.30 -33.53 13.81
N PRO A 203 1.06 -34.51 14.32
CA PRO A 203 0.86 -35.91 13.97
C PRO A 203 -0.36 -36.48 14.71
N VAL A 204 -1.20 -37.22 13.98
CA VAL A 204 -2.29 -38.00 14.54
C VAL A 204 -1.81 -39.44 14.68
N MET A 205 -1.77 -39.94 15.91
CA MET A 205 -1.28 -41.29 16.21
C MET A 205 -2.43 -42.31 16.16
N ASP A 206 -2.13 -43.53 15.71
CA ASP A 206 -3.06 -44.66 15.78
C ASP A 206 -3.09 -45.31 17.17
N LYS A 207 -3.89 -46.38 17.32
CA LYS A 207 -4.00 -47.13 18.59
C LYS A 207 -2.73 -47.88 18.99
N ASN A 208 -1.82 -48.11 18.04
CA ASN A 208 -0.54 -48.79 18.25
C ASN A 208 0.60 -47.81 18.56
N GLY A 209 0.35 -46.50 18.45
CA GLY A 209 1.35 -45.47 18.66
C GLY A 209 2.16 -45.14 17.40
N GLU A 210 1.69 -45.53 16.21
CA GLU A 210 2.28 -45.17 14.92
C GLU A 210 1.59 -43.94 14.33
N VAL A 211 2.26 -43.22 13.41
CA VAL A 211 1.69 -42.03 12.77
C VAL A 211 0.61 -42.44 11.77
N ALA A 212 -0.65 -42.14 12.08
CA ALA A 212 -1.81 -42.44 11.24
C ALA A 212 -2.01 -41.40 10.12
N ALA A 213 -1.74 -40.13 10.42
CA ALA A 213 -1.86 -39.01 9.50
C ALA A 213 -1.15 -37.78 10.08
N LEU A 214 -0.94 -36.77 9.24
CA LEU A 214 -0.62 -35.41 9.67
C LEU A 214 -1.85 -34.53 9.42
N GLU A 215 -2.17 -33.68 10.38
CA GLU A 215 -3.26 -32.70 10.26
C GLU A 215 -2.76 -31.30 10.59
N GLY A 216 -3.24 -30.31 9.85
CA GLY A 216 -2.80 -28.95 10.07
C GLY A 216 -3.51 -27.94 9.20
N ILE A 217 -3.01 -26.71 9.27
CA ILE A 217 -3.41 -25.59 8.45
C ILE A 217 -2.20 -24.98 7.74
N ILE A 218 -2.40 -24.52 6.51
CA ILE A 218 -1.40 -23.84 5.69
C ILE A 218 -1.99 -22.48 5.32
N ILE A 219 -1.39 -21.40 5.82
CA ILE A 219 -1.89 -20.03 5.67
C ILE A 219 -1.01 -19.25 4.71
N ASP A 220 -1.63 -18.44 3.84
CA ASP A 220 -0.89 -17.47 3.00
C ASP A 220 -0.29 -16.37 3.88
N ILE A 221 1.04 -16.23 3.85
CA ILE A 221 1.76 -15.17 4.54
C ILE A 221 2.55 -14.29 3.56
N THR A 222 2.21 -14.33 2.27
CA THR A 222 2.93 -13.56 1.22
C THR A 222 2.90 -12.06 1.50
N GLU A 223 1.71 -11.48 1.73
CA GLU A 223 1.57 -10.05 2.03
C GLU A 223 2.29 -9.64 3.34
N PRO A 224 2.10 -10.34 4.49
CA PRO A 224 2.89 -10.08 5.70
C PRO A 224 4.41 -10.17 5.50
N LYS A 225 4.88 -11.17 4.72
CA LYS A 225 6.32 -11.38 4.48
C LYS A 225 6.90 -10.24 3.66
N LEU A 226 6.27 -9.90 2.54
CA LEU A 226 6.68 -8.79 1.68
C LEU A 226 6.58 -7.44 2.41
N ALA A 227 5.57 -7.24 3.25
CA ALA A 227 5.46 -6.05 4.09
C ALA A 227 6.62 -5.96 5.09
N THR A 228 7.00 -7.07 5.71
CA THR A 228 8.14 -7.13 6.65
C THR A 228 9.45 -6.82 5.93
N GLU A 229 9.67 -7.39 4.75
CA GLU A 229 10.85 -7.11 3.92
C GLU A 229 10.90 -5.64 3.48
N ARG A 230 9.77 -5.05 3.07
CA ARG A 230 9.68 -3.61 2.77
C ARG A 230 9.96 -2.75 3.99
N ILE A 231 9.41 -3.10 5.16
CA ILE A 231 9.67 -2.40 6.42
C ILE A 231 11.16 -2.46 6.75
N GLN A 232 11.79 -3.63 6.60
CA GLN A 232 13.22 -3.78 6.84
C GLN A 232 14.05 -2.95 5.85
N HIS A 233 13.70 -2.96 4.57
CA HIS A 233 14.39 -2.13 3.58
C HIS A 233 14.22 -0.62 3.87
N MET A 234 13.02 -0.17 4.21
CA MET A 234 12.74 1.23 4.60
C MET A 234 13.38 1.62 5.94
N ALA A 235 13.58 0.66 6.84
CA ALA A 235 14.29 0.89 8.09
C ALA A 235 15.77 1.19 7.85
N GLU A 236 16.33 0.73 6.73
CA GLU A 236 17.76 0.89 6.41
C GLU A 236 18.02 1.92 5.30
N HIS A 237 17.05 2.19 4.41
CA HIS A 237 17.25 3.01 3.20
C HIS A 237 16.34 4.24 3.14
N ASP A 238 16.82 5.30 2.49
CA ASP A 238 16.06 6.50 2.13
C ASP A 238 15.16 6.21 0.93
N TYR A 239 13.86 6.53 1.06
CA TYR A 239 12.85 6.17 0.06
C TYR A 239 13.03 6.86 -1.29
N LEU A 240 13.63 8.06 -1.32
CA LEU A 240 13.77 8.86 -2.54
C LEU A 240 15.00 8.43 -3.34
N THR A 241 16.13 8.25 -2.66
CA THR A 241 17.43 8.00 -3.31
C THR A 241 17.82 6.53 -3.36
N GLY A 242 17.19 5.68 -2.54
CA GLY A 242 17.59 4.29 -2.34
C GLY A 242 18.99 4.13 -1.72
N LEU A 243 19.60 5.21 -1.22
CA LEU A 243 20.81 5.14 -0.39
C LEU A 243 20.44 4.71 1.03
N TYR A 244 21.44 4.46 1.88
CA TYR A 244 21.16 4.23 3.29
C TYR A 244 20.55 5.47 3.94
N ASN A 245 19.73 5.28 4.96
CA ASN A 245 19.18 6.37 5.75
C ASN A 245 20.10 6.72 6.93
N ARG A 246 19.74 7.78 7.66
CA ARG A 246 20.48 8.24 8.83
C ARG A 246 20.62 7.17 9.93
N MET A 247 19.59 6.36 10.16
CA MET A 247 19.62 5.34 11.22
C MET A 247 20.68 4.29 10.92
N TYR A 248 20.69 3.76 9.70
CA TYR A 248 21.69 2.79 9.26
C TYR A 248 23.12 3.34 9.30
N PHE A 249 23.30 4.61 8.92
CA PHE A 249 24.60 5.29 9.02
C PHE A 249 25.14 5.31 10.46
N GLU A 250 24.33 5.73 11.44
CA GLU A 250 24.76 5.81 12.85
C GLU A 250 25.07 4.42 13.41
N ASP A 251 24.27 3.41 13.09
CA ASP A 251 24.51 2.03 13.52
C ASP A 251 25.81 1.47 12.94
N THR A 252 26.06 1.73 11.66
CA THR A 252 27.28 1.28 10.98
C THR A 252 28.52 2.00 11.51
N LYS A 253 28.43 3.31 11.75
CA LYS A 253 29.48 4.11 12.39
C LYS A 253 29.85 3.54 13.75
N LEU A 254 28.87 3.23 14.60
CA LEU A 254 29.10 2.60 15.91
C LEU A 254 29.74 1.21 15.79
N SER A 255 29.35 0.43 14.78
CA SER A 255 29.94 -0.89 14.51
C SER A 255 31.42 -0.79 14.13
N LEU A 256 31.78 0.12 13.22
CA LEU A 256 33.16 0.38 12.81
C LEU A 256 34.02 0.91 13.96
N GLU A 257 33.45 1.77 14.80
CA GLU A 257 34.10 2.28 16.00
C GLU A 257 34.46 1.14 16.96
N LYS A 258 33.51 0.23 17.26
CA LYS A 258 33.72 -0.94 18.13
C LYS A 258 34.76 -1.92 17.58
N GLN A 259 34.84 -2.04 16.25
CA GLN A 259 35.81 -2.91 15.58
C GLN A 259 37.23 -2.30 15.54
N GLY A 260 37.40 -1.03 15.91
CA GLY A 260 38.69 -0.36 15.88
C GLY A 260 39.22 -0.11 14.46
N VAL A 261 38.34 -0.08 13.45
CA VAL A 261 38.74 0.12 12.06
C VAL A 261 39.37 1.49 11.89
N ALA A 262 40.54 1.54 11.28
CA ALA A 262 41.26 2.74 10.89
C ALA A 262 42.23 2.41 9.72
N PRO A 263 42.45 3.33 8.76
CA PRO A 263 41.83 4.64 8.68
C PRO A 263 40.38 4.59 8.18
N VAL A 264 39.55 5.55 8.59
CA VAL A 264 38.18 5.72 8.09
C VAL A 264 37.93 7.21 7.88
N SER A 265 37.46 7.57 6.69
CA SER A 265 37.06 8.95 6.38
C SER A 265 35.56 9.13 6.48
N VAL A 266 35.14 10.25 7.06
CA VAL A 266 33.76 10.72 7.08
C VAL A 266 33.67 11.92 6.12
N ILE A 267 32.81 11.85 5.12
CA ILE A 267 32.65 12.90 4.12
C ILE A 267 31.20 13.37 4.17
N LEU A 268 31.01 14.69 4.26
CA LEU A 268 29.71 15.35 4.24
C LEU A 268 29.58 16.16 2.97
N ALA A 269 28.49 15.95 2.24
CA ALA A 269 28.16 16.68 1.03
C ALA A 269 26.76 17.29 1.17
N ASP A 270 26.62 18.54 0.75
CA ASP A 270 25.38 19.31 0.84
C ASP A 270 25.07 19.97 -0.50
N ILE A 271 23.83 19.83 -0.97
CA ILE A 271 23.39 20.46 -2.22
C ILE A 271 23.13 21.95 -1.99
N ASN A 272 23.92 22.78 -2.65
CA ASN A 272 23.77 24.23 -2.59
C ASN A 272 22.49 24.68 -3.32
N GLY A 273 21.72 25.59 -2.71
CA GLY A 273 20.61 26.27 -3.36
C GLY A 273 19.32 25.47 -3.49
N MET A 274 19.17 24.34 -2.79
CA MET A 274 17.96 23.48 -2.86
C MET A 274 16.66 24.22 -2.61
N ARG A 275 16.64 25.16 -1.66
CA ARG A 275 15.45 25.99 -1.42
C ARG A 275 15.09 26.86 -2.63
N LEU A 276 16.07 27.47 -3.29
CA LEU A 276 15.81 28.26 -4.51
C LEU A 276 15.25 27.37 -5.62
N ILE A 277 15.84 26.20 -5.82
CA ILE A 277 15.38 25.25 -6.84
C ILE A 277 13.93 24.85 -6.56
N ASN A 278 13.60 24.54 -5.31
CA ASN A 278 12.23 24.21 -4.92
C ASN A 278 11.25 25.39 -5.09
N ASP A 279 11.68 26.60 -4.74
CA ASP A 279 10.86 27.80 -4.88
C ASP A 279 10.64 28.20 -6.36
N ALA A 280 11.63 27.92 -7.22
CA ALA A 280 11.63 28.25 -8.65
C ALA A 280 10.95 27.18 -9.50
N PHE A 281 11.31 25.90 -9.33
CA PHE A 281 10.88 24.78 -10.18
C PHE A 281 9.89 23.82 -9.50
N GLY A 282 9.68 23.97 -8.19
CA GLY A 282 8.86 23.07 -7.39
C GLY A 282 9.63 21.89 -6.79
N GLN A 283 9.00 21.23 -5.81
CA GLN A 283 9.61 20.13 -5.05
C GLN A 283 10.01 18.93 -5.93
N ALA A 284 9.23 18.62 -6.96
CA ALA A 284 9.52 17.50 -7.85
C ALA A 284 10.86 17.66 -8.58
N GLU A 285 11.23 18.89 -8.97
CA GLU A 285 12.52 19.13 -9.61
C GLU A 285 13.68 19.09 -8.58
N GLY A 286 13.42 19.51 -7.34
CA GLY A 286 14.35 19.29 -6.22
C GLY A 286 14.61 17.81 -5.94
N ASP A 287 13.57 16.98 -5.98
CA ASP A 287 13.68 15.52 -5.80
C ASP A 287 14.52 14.88 -6.92
N ILE A 288 14.38 15.37 -8.16
CA ILE A 288 15.23 14.95 -9.29
C ILE A 288 16.69 15.33 -9.01
N LEU A 289 16.97 16.55 -8.53
CA LEU A 289 18.33 17.00 -8.22
C LEU A 289 18.97 16.16 -7.09
N ILE A 290 18.20 15.84 -6.05
CA ILE A 290 18.62 14.95 -4.95
C ILE A 290 18.95 13.55 -5.48
N THR A 291 18.08 13.01 -6.34
CA THR A 291 18.27 11.66 -6.91
C THR A 291 19.50 11.60 -7.82
N LYS A 292 19.69 12.60 -8.68
CA LYS A 292 20.89 12.71 -9.52
C LYS A 292 22.17 12.84 -8.70
N THR A 293 22.12 13.61 -7.61
CA THR A 293 23.25 13.74 -6.67
C THR A 293 23.59 12.39 -6.04
N ALA A 294 22.58 11.64 -5.60
CA ALA A 294 22.77 10.31 -5.04
C ALA A 294 23.42 9.33 -6.03
N GLU A 295 22.96 9.32 -7.29
CA GLU A 295 23.54 8.50 -8.38
C GLU A 295 25.00 8.88 -8.66
N LEU A 296 25.29 10.18 -8.70
CA LEU A 296 26.64 10.70 -8.92
C LEU A 296 27.60 10.27 -7.80
N ILE A 297 27.20 10.47 -6.54
CA ILE A 297 28.00 10.06 -5.38
C ILE A 297 28.21 8.54 -5.40
N ARG A 298 27.17 7.76 -5.70
CA ARG A 298 27.26 6.29 -5.80
C ARG A 298 28.26 5.84 -6.87
N ARG A 299 28.28 6.48 -8.04
CA ARG A 299 29.27 6.19 -9.10
C ARG A 299 30.69 6.52 -8.70
N CYS A 300 30.87 7.56 -7.88
CA CYS A 300 32.17 7.98 -7.39
C CYS A 300 32.71 7.07 -6.27
N CYS A 301 31.86 6.38 -5.53
CA CYS A 301 32.27 5.60 -4.36
C CYS A 301 32.48 4.11 -4.70
N GLY A 302 33.37 3.43 -3.97
CA GLY A 302 33.56 1.99 -4.09
C GLY A 302 32.51 1.18 -3.32
N GLU A 303 32.46 -0.14 -3.52
CA GLU A 303 31.50 -1.04 -2.82
C GLU A 303 31.67 -1.02 -1.29
N GLU A 304 32.87 -0.71 -0.80
CA GLU A 304 33.19 -0.62 0.64
C GLU A 304 32.68 0.69 1.29
N CYS A 305 32.26 1.68 0.50
CA CYS A 305 31.76 2.94 1.02
C CYS A 305 30.29 2.83 1.43
N ILE A 306 29.96 3.26 2.64
CA ILE A 306 28.57 3.40 3.09
C ILE A 306 28.11 4.82 2.77
N ILE A 307 27.16 4.93 1.85
CA ILE A 307 26.63 6.22 1.39
C ILE A 307 25.21 6.35 1.94
N ALA A 308 24.97 7.40 2.72
CA ALA A 308 23.69 7.65 3.34
C ALA A 308 23.18 9.06 3.02
N ARG A 309 21.86 9.21 2.91
CA ARG A 309 21.20 10.51 2.97
C ARG A 309 20.77 10.77 4.41
N THR A 310 21.41 11.74 5.04
CA THR A 310 21.25 12.02 6.47
C THR A 310 20.36 13.24 6.76
N GLY A 311 20.11 14.06 5.75
CA GLY A 311 19.23 15.23 5.78
C GLY A 311 18.44 15.43 4.48
N GLY A 312 17.72 16.55 4.37
CA GLY A 312 16.93 16.86 3.18
C GLY A 312 17.80 17.00 1.93
N ASP A 313 18.88 17.73 2.04
CA ASP A 313 19.86 18.06 1.00
C ASP A 313 21.29 17.61 1.36
N GLU A 314 21.42 16.83 2.43
CA GLU A 314 22.69 16.38 3.01
C GLU A 314 22.92 14.87 2.81
N PHE A 315 24.13 14.54 2.35
CA PHE A 315 24.65 13.20 2.19
C PHE A 315 25.88 13.00 3.05
N THR A 316 26.00 11.81 3.64
CA THR A 316 27.16 11.41 4.41
C THR A 316 27.74 10.11 3.87
N ILE A 317 29.07 10.04 3.77
CA ILE A 317 29.80 8.88 3.29
C ILE A 317 30.76 8.42 4.39
N LEU A 318 30.69 7.14 4.77
CA LEU A 318 31.76 6.46 5.51
C LEU A 318 32.61 5.69 4.50
N ALA A 319 33.90 5.98 4.48
CA ALA A 319 34.85 5.31 3.62
C ALA A 319 35.94 4.61 4.46
N PRO A 320 35.75 3.33 4.82
CA PRO A 320 36.78 2.52 5.46
C PRO A 320 38.02 2.38 4.58
N GLY A 321 39.20 2.26 5.19
CA GLY A 321 40.48 2.16 4.48
C GLY A 321 40.91 3.43 3.75
N THR A 322 40.27 4.56 4.03
CA THR A 322 40.50 5.84 3.35
C THR A 322 41.18 6.82 4.30
N ASP A 323 42.39 7.25 3.93
CA ASP A 323 43.16 8.29 4.61
C ASP A 323 42.87 9.69 4.04
N ASP A 324 43.60 10.69 4.52
CA ASP A 324 43.45 12.11 4.17
C ASP A 324 43.59 12.34 2.65
N GLU A 325 44.63 11.77 2.03
CA GLU A 325 44.87 11.93 0.59
C GLU A 325 43.81 11.19 -0.24
N ALA A 326 43.38 10.00 0.20
CA ALA A 326 42.33 9.25 -0.46
C ALA A 326 40.96 9.94 -0.35
N ALA A 327 40.65 10.54 0.79
CA ALA A 327 39.44 11.34 1.00
C ALA A 327 39.44 12.56 0.08
N ASP A 328 40.54 13.31 0.03
CA ASP A 328 40.67 14.47 -0.85
C ASP A 328 40.54 14.09 -2.34
N ARG A 329 41.12 12.97 -2.78
CA ARG A 329 40.92 12.44 -4.13
C ARG A 329 39.45 12.10 -4.42
N LEU A 330 38.76 11.48 -3.46
CA LEU A 330 37.33 11.16 -3.60
C LEU A 330 36.48 12.43 -3.70
N VAL A 331 36.75 13.44 -2.86
CA VAL A 331 36.06 14.74 -2.92
C VAL A 331 36.30 15.44 -4.26
N ARG A 332 37.55 15.49 -4.75
CA ARG A 332 37.87 16.07 -6.07
C ARG A 332 37.14 15.35 -7.18
N ARG A 333 37.13 14.02 -7.18
CA ARG A 333 36.39 13.22 -8.17
C ARG A 333 34.89 13.53 -8.16
N ILE A 334 34.27 13.68 -6.99
CA ILE A 334 32.85 14.05 -6.90
C ILE A 334 32.62 15.44 -7.52
N LYS A 335 33.49 16.42 -7.21
CA LYS A 335 33.41 17.77 -7.79
C LYS A 335 33.59 17.76 -9.31
N ASP A 336 34.60 17.06 -9.82
CA ASP A 336 34.88 16.95 -11.25
C ASP A 336 33.70 16.28 -12.00
N ASP A 337 33.08 15.25 -11.41
CA ASP A 337 31.89 14.60 -11.97
C ASP A 337 30.67 15.54 -11.96
N CYS A 338 30.52 16.41 -10.96
CA CYS A 338 29.48 17.45 -10.95
C CYS A 338 29.68 18.42 -12.11
N ASP A 339 30.90 18.94 -12.27
CA ASP A 339 31.25 19.88 -13.34
C ASP A 339 31.07 19.26 -14.72
N TYR A 340 31.46 17.99 -14.89
CA TYR A 340 31.23 17.25 -16.12
C TYR A 340 29.72 17.11 -16.42
N CYS A 341 28.92 16.70 -15.43
CA CYS A 341 27.46 16.58 -15.60
C CYS A 341 26.82 17.93 -15.98
N ASN A 342 27.28 19.02 -15.38
CA ASN A 342 26.83 20.38 -15.69
C ASN A 342 27.21 20.78 -17.12
N SER A 343 28.42 20.43 -17.58
CA SER A 343 28.90 20.76 -18.93
C SER A 343 28.10 20.09 -20.06
N LEU A 344 27.51 18.92 -19.79
CA LEU A 344 26.69 18.20 -20.77
C LEU A 344 25.33 18.86 -21.02
N ASN A 345 24.94 19.82 -20.17
CA ASN A 345 23.71 20.60 -20.28
C ASN A 345 22.45 19.75 -20.59
N LEU A 346 22.39 18.54 -20.02
CA LEU A 346 21.39 17.51 -20.37
C LEU A 346 19.94 17.95 -20.10
N LYS A 347 19.75 18.97 -19.25
CA LYS A 347 18.48 19.66 -19.03
C LYS A 347 18.77 21.08 -18.56
N PRO A 348 18.32 22.12 -19.28
CA PRO A 348 18.46 23.51 -18.82
C PRO A 348 17.84 23.67 -17.41
N GLY A 349 18.61 24.17 -16.45
CA GLY A 349 18.12 24.62 -15.15
C GLY A 349 18.47 23.78 -13.93
N VAL A 350 19.06 22.60 -14.12
CA VAL A 350 19.46 21.73 -13.00
C VAL A 350 20.98 21.70 -12.91
N LEU A 351 21.54 22.64 -12.15
CA LEU A 351 22.97 22.71 -11.85
C LEU A 351 23.28 21.86 -10.60
N LEU A 352 24.15 20.86 -10.74
CA LEU A 352 24.70 20.11 -9.62
C LEU A 352 25.78 20.94 -8.95
N ASN A 353 25.49 21.44 -7.75
CA ASN A 353 26.43 22.24 -6.98
C ASN A 353 26.49 21.73 -5.54
N LEU A 354 27.66 21.20 -5.14
CA LEU A 354 27.86 20.57 -3.84
C LEU A 354 28.92 21.29 -3.02
N SER A 355 28.59 21.62 -1.78
CA SER A 355 29.58 21.90 -0.75
C SER A 355 30.00 20.58 -0.10
N ILE A 356 31.30 20.31 -0.04
CA ILE A 356 31.81 19.04 0.50
C ILE A 356 32.89 19.33 1.54
N GLY A 357 32.81 18.65 2.69
CA GLY A 357 33.82 18.61 3.73
C GLY A 357 34.12 17.17 4.14
N TYR A 358 35.32 16.92 4.66
CA TYR A 358 35.70 15.60 5.16
C TYR A 358 36.55 15.70 6.42
N GLY A 359 36.59 14.60 7.18
CA GLY A 359 37.49 14.41 8.31
C GLY A 359 37.86 12.95 8.45
N VAL A 360 38.98 12.67 9.09
CA VAL A 360 39.59 11.32 9.04
C VAL A 360 39.94 10.81 10.42
N LYS A 361 39.40 9.63 10.74
CA LYS A 361 39.91 8.81 11.84
C LYS A 361 41.14 8.06 11.33
N LYS A 362 42.33 8.55 11.69
CA LYS A 362 43.63 8.05 11.20
C LYS A 362 44.08 6.81 11.97
N THR A 363 43.76 6.75 13.26
CA THR A 363 44.20 5.70 14.18
C THR A 363 43.06 5.20 15.05
N ALA A 364 43.25 4.06 15.73
CA ALA A 364 42.21 3.41 16.53
C ALA A 364 41.88 4.15 17.85
N ASP A 365 42.74 5.06 18.31
CA ASP A 365 42.54 5.91 19.51
C ASP A 365 41.70 7.16 19.22
N GLN A 366 41.57 7.55 17.96
CA GLN A 366 40.66 8.60 17.53
C GLN A 366 39.25 8.05 17.36
N THR A 367 38.24 8.91 17.40
CA THR A 367 36.84 8.49 17.25
C THR A 367 36.26 8.95 15.92
N LEU A 368 35.30 8.18 15.37
CA LEU A 368 34.53 8.61 14.20
C LEU A 368 33.71 9.88 14.44
N ASP A 369 33.31 10.15 15.70
CA ASP A 369 32.66 11.42 16.06
C ASP A 369 33.59 12.63 15.87
N ALA A 370 34.87 12.48 16.21
CA ALA A 370 35.85 13.55 16.00
C ALA A 370 36.08 13.80 14.49
N ALA A 371 36.18 12.74 13.70
CA ALA A 371 36.30 12.83 12.24
C ALA A 371 35.05 13.46 11.59
N GLN A 372 33.85 13.10 12.06
CA GLN A 372 32.62 13.73 11.59
C GLN A 372 32.59 15.22 11.93
N LYS A 373 32.95 15.60 13.15
CA LYS A 373 33.02 17.02 13.55
C LYS A 373 34.01 17.80 12.69
N GLU A 374 35.17 17.21 12.36
CA GLU A 374 36.13 17.81 11.44
C GLU A 374 35.52 18.01 10.04
N ALA A 375 34.77 17.03 9.53
CA ALA A 375 34.03 17.14 8.27
C ALA A 375 33.00 18.27 8.30
N GLU A 376 32.24 18.42 9.40
CA GLU A 376 31.24 19.48 9.58
C GLU A 376 31.88 20.86 9.60
N GLU A 377 33.00 21.01 10.33
CA GLU A 377 33.75 22.27 10.37
C GLU A 377 34.33 22.63 9.00
N PHE A 378 34.84 21.64 8.26
CA PHE A 378 35.34 21.87 6.90
C PHE A 378 34.20 22.28 5.97
N LEU A 379 33.09 21.54 5.96
CA LEU A 379 31.91 21.86 5.15
C LEU A 379 31.42 23.28 5.43
N SER A 380 31.32 23.68 6.70
CA SER A 380 30.89 25.02 7.11
C SER A 380 31.82 26.12 6.60
N ARG A 381 33.15 25.92 6.67
CA ARG A 381 34.13 26.87 6.11
C ARG A 381 33.98 27.01 4.60
N HIS A 382 33.80 25.91 3.87
CA HIS A 382 33.53 25.95 2.43
C HIS A 382 32.23 26.69 2.10
N LYS A 383 31.12 26.38 2.80
CA LYS A 383 29.83 27.07 2.61
C LYS A 383 29.95 28.59 2.80
N ILE A 384 30.74 29.05 3.78
CA ILE A 384 30.93 30.49 4.02
C ILE A 384 31.74 31.14 2.89
N LEU A 385 32.85 30.52 2.47
CA LEU A 385 33.74 31.08 1.46
C LEU A 385 33.08 31.13 0.07
N GLU A 386 32.30 30.11 -0.26
CA GLU A 386 31.76 29.95 -1.61
C GLU A 386 30.30 30.42 -1.73
N ARG A 387 29.66 30.89 -0.64
CA ARG A 387 28.23 31.25 -0.59
C ARG A 387 27.80 32.12 -1.77
N LYS A 388 28.51 33.23 -2.01
CA LYS A 388 28.17 34.16 -3.09
C LYS A 388 28.32 33.51 -4.47
N SER A 389 29.41 32.76 -4.68
CA SER A 389 29.68 32.09 -5.95
C SER A 389 28.61 31.04 -6.26
N HIS A 390 28.26 30.21 -5.28
CA HIS A 390 27.26 29.15 -5.42
C HIS A 390 25.87 29.71 -5.68
N HIS A 391 25.49 30.74 -4.92
CA HIS A 391 24.20 31.40 -5.07
C HIS A 391 24.07 32.06 -6.46
N ASN A 392 25.12 32.75 -6.91
CA ASN A 392 25.15 33.36 -8.25
C ASN A 392 25.12 32.32 -9.37
N ALA A 393 25.80 31.18 -9.21
CA ALA A 393 25.76 30.09 -10.19
C ALA A 393 24.34 29.51 -10.34
N VAL A 394 23.66 29.26 -9.22
CA VAL A 394 22.26 28.78 -9.23
C VAL A 394 21.33 29.80 -9.88
N LEU A 395 21.47 31.09 -9.56
CA LEU A 395 20.67 32.15 -10.17
C LEU A 395 20.92 32.28 -11.67
N SER A 396 22.18 32.26 -12.09
CA SER A 396 22.54 32.31 -13.51
C SER A 396 21.94 31.12 -14.28
N SER A 397 21.93 29.93 -13.66
CA SER A 397 21.25 28.76 -14.21
C SER A 397 19.73 28.97 -14.33
N ILE A 398 19.08 29.55 -13.31
CA ILE A 398 17.64 29.87 -13.35
C ILE A 398 17.35 30.87 -14.48
N THR A 399 18.12 31.96 -14.57
CA THR A 399 17.95 32.99 -15.61
C THR A 399 18.15 32.42 -17.02
N ALA A 400 19.23 31.65 -17.23
CA ALA A 400 19.47 31.00 -18.52
C ALA A 400 18.34 30.03 -18.92
N THR A 401 17.76 29.34 -17.94
CA THR A 401 16.64 28.42 -18.19
C THR A 401 15.34 29.14 -18.47
N MET A 402 15.12 30.29 -17.84
CA MET A 402 13.98 31.15 -18.11
C MET A 402 14.04 31.65 -19.56
N TYR A 403 15.21 32.10 -20.03
CA TYR A 403 15.40 32.48 -21.44
C TYR A 403 15.21 31.32 -22.41
N ALA A 404 15.61 30.10 -22.03
CA ALA A 404 15.42 28.93 -22.88
C ALA A 404 13.96 28.44 -22.97
N ARG A 405 13.13 28.72 -21.95
CA ARG A 405 11.75 28.21 -21.83
C ARG A 405 10.67 29.22 -22.23
N SER A 406 10.99 30.51 -22.22
CA SER A 406 10.04 31.59 -22.43
C SER A 406 10.34 32.39 -23.69
N TYR A 407 9.42 33.28 -24.06
CA TYR A 407 9.65 34.27 -25.12
C TYR A 407 10.58 35.41 -24.69
N GLU A 408 10.84 35.54 -23.39
CA GLU A 408 11.79 36.51 -22.88
C GLU A 408 13.18 36.07 -23.34
N THR A 409 13.73 36.78 -24.30
CA THR A 409 15.09 36.53 -24.81
C THR A 409 16.06 37.51 -24.17
N GLU A 410 17.35 37.20 -24.25
CA GLU A 410 18.39 38.16 -23.87
C GLU A 410 18.24 39.49 -24.64
N GLU A 411 17.80 39.42 -25.90
CA GLU A 411 17.49 40.60 -26.72
C GLU A 411 16.33 41.45 -26.16
N HIS A 412 15.26 40.81 -25.65
CA HIS A 412 14.16 41.51 -24.98
C HIS A 412 14.66 42.25 -23.73
N ALA A 413 15.44 41.57 -22.89
CA ALA A 413 16.01 42.17 -21.69
C ALA A 413 16.88 43.39 -22.05
N GLU A 414 17.72 43.30 -23.08
CA GLU A 414 18.53 44.43 -23.55
C GLU A 414 17.69 45.62 -24.07
N ARG A 415 16.59 45.36 -24.77
CA ARG A 415 15.69 46.42 -25.25
C ARG A 415 14.98 47.11 -24.08
N LEU A 416 14.48 46.34 -23.11
CA LEU A 416 13.85 46.88 -21.90
C LEU A 416 14.83 47.73 -21.10
N ILE A 417 16.07 47.28 -20.91
CA ILE A 417 17.14 48.07 -20.25
C ILE A 417 17.30 49.44 -20.95
N LYS A 418 17.40 49.46 -22.28
CA LYS A 418 17.60 50.70 -23.05
C LYS A 418 16.40 51.64 -22.93
N LEU A 419 15.17 51.11 -23.01
CA LEU A 419 13.95 51.89 -22.90
C LEU A 419 13.75 52.44 -21.48
N SER A 420 13.84 51.58 -20.48
CA SER A 420 13.63 51.93 -19.08
C SER A 420 14.67 52.94 -18.60
N ARG A 421 15.95 52.76 -18.97
CA ARG A 421 17.01 53.72 -18.65
C ARG A 421 16.75 55.10 -19.26
N ARG A 422 16.30 55.18 -20.53
CA ARG A 422 15.96 56.47 -21.16
C ARG A 422 14.82 57.19 -20.43
N ILE A 423 13.79 56.46 -20.01
CA ILE A 423 12.69 57.02 -19.20
C ILE A 423 13.25 57.52 -17.86
N GLY A 424 14.06 56.69 -17.20
CA GLY A 424 14.69 57.03 -15.92
C GLY A 424 15.57 58.28 -15.98
N ASP A 425 16.37 58.42 -17.04
CA ASP A 425 17.22 59.59 -17.29
C ASP A 425 16.37 60.85 -17.50
N GLN A 426 15.27 60.77 -18.27
CA GLN A 426 14.35 61.91 -18.45
C GLN A 426 13.61 62.31 -17.16
N MET A 427 13.46 61.38 -16.22
CA MET A 427 12.86 61.62 -14.90
C MET A 427 13.89 62.02 -13.83
N ASP A 428 15.15 62.25 -14.20
CA ASP A 428 16.26 62.57 -13.30
C ASP A 428 16.43 61.56 -12.14
N LEU A 429 16.27 60.26 -12.42
CA LEU A 429 16.50 59.21 -11.43
C LEU A 429 17.97 59.14 -11.01
N SER A 430 18.20 58.88 -9.71
CA SER A 430 19.56 58.60 -9.21
C SER A 430 20.15 57.33 -9.83
N GLU A 431 21.48 57.27 -9.96
CA GLU A 431 22.18 56.06 -10.44
C GLU A 431 21.78 54.77 -9.70
N LYS A 432 21.49 54.86 -8.39
CA LYS A 432 20.99 53.71 -7.63
C LYS A 432 19.67 53.19 -8.21
N ASN A 433 18.72 54.08 -8.47
CA ASN A 433 17.41 53.71 -9.02
C ASN A 433 17.53 53.24 -10.47
N LEU A 434 18.48 53.78 -11.25
CA LEU A 434 18.76 53.30 -12.60
C LEU A 434 19.31 51.88 -12.57
N VAL A 435 20.24 51.56 -11.67
CA VAL A 435 20.75 50.18 -11.49
C VAL A 435 19.64 49.22 -11.07
N ASP A 436 18.78 49.61 -10.12
CA ASP A 436 17.62 48.79 -9.74
C ASP A 436 16.64 48.59 -10.92
N LEU A 437 16.49 49.59 -11.80
CA LEU A 437 15.65 49.51 -12.99
C LEU A 437 16.23 48.59 -14.07
N GLU A 438 17.55 48.62 -14.28
CA GLU A 438 18.25 47.68 -15.17
C GLU A 438 18.11 46.24 -14.66
N LEU A 439 18.36 46.03 -13.37
CA LEU A 439 18.24 44.72 -12.75
C LEU A 439 16.80 44.19 -12.79
N LEU A 440 15.81 45.06 -12.56
CA LEU A 440 14.40 44.73 -12.74
C LEU A 440 14.08 44.37 -14.19
N SER A 441 14.62 45.09 -15.18
CA SER A 441 14.42 44.77 -16.59
C SER A 441 14.85 43.33 -16.94
N ILE A 442 15.95 42.87 -16.35
CA ILE A 442 16.48 41.50 -16.55
C ILE A 442 15.62 40.45 -15.83
N LEU A 443 15.10 40.76 -14.64
CA LEU A 443 14.55 39.77 -13.71
C LEU A 443 13.04 39.82 -13.51
N HIS A 444 12.32 40.81 -14.05
CA HIS A 444 10.89 41.02 -13.79
C HIS A 444 10.06 39.75 -14.01
N ASP A 445 10.43 38.97 -15.03
CA ASP A 445 9.75 37.74 -15.41
C ASP A 445 10.46 36.45 -14.98
N ILE A 446 11.46 36.52 -14.10
CA ILE A 446 12.20 35.33 -13.62
C ILE A 446 11.28 34.27 -13.01
N GLY A 447 10.14 34.68 -12.46
CA GLY A 447 9.16 33.77 -11.89
C GLY A 447 8.37 32.93 -12.90
N LYS A 448 8.39 33.25 -14.20
CA LYS A 448 7.78 32.42 -15.26
C LYS A 448 8.36 31.00 -15.27
N ILE A 449 9.56 30.82 -14.71
CA ILE A 449 10.21 29.52 -14.53
C ILE A 449 9.37 28.52 -13.73
N GLY A 450 8.54 28.97 -12.79
CA GLY A 450 7.69 28.11 -11.99
C GLY A 450 6.33 27.82 -12.61
N ILE A 451 6.09 28.27 -13.84
CA ILE A 451 4.86 28.02 -14.59
C ILE A 451 5.03 26.78 -15.47
N ASP A 452 3.99 25.95 -15.56
CA ASP A 452 3.98 24.73 -16.38
C ASP A 452 4.12 25.09 -17.87
N ASP A 453 4.97 24.36 -18.61
CA ASP A 453 5.25 24.62 -20.02
C ASP A 453 3.98 24.58 -20.90
N ARG A 454 2.98 23.78 -20.54
CA ARG A 454 1.71 23.69 -21.27
C ARG A 454 0.88 24.96 -21.14
N ILE A 455 1.08 25.70 -20.05
CA ILE A 455 0.47 27.01 -19.80
C ILE A 455 1.32 28.10 -20.44
N LEU A 456 2.64 28.08 -20.19
CA LEU A 456 3.59 29.08 -20.66
C LEU A 456 3.64 29.17 -22.19
N ASN A 457 3.61 28.02 -22.89
CA ASN A 457 3.76 27.92 -24.34
C ASN A 457 2.46 27.60 -25.09
N LYS A 458 1.29 27.83 -24.47
CA LYS A 458 0.00 27.48 -25.06
C LYS A 458 -0.27 28.29 -26.34
N PRO A 459 -0.68 27.67 -27.47
CA PRO A 459 -0.96 28.38 -28.71
C PRO A 459 -2.32 29.07 -28.81
N GLY A 460 -3.14 28.95 -27.78
CA GLY A 460 -4.46 29.54 -27.71
C GLY A 460 -4.70 30.21 -26.36
N PRO A 461 -5.90 30.78 -26.13
CA PRO A 461 -6.21 31.48 -24.90
C PRO A 461 -6.10 30.55 -23.68
N LEU A 462 -5.59 31.11 -22.58
CA LEU A 462 -5.54 30.43 -21.30
C LEU A 462 -6.94 30.31 -20.69
N THR A 463 -7.24 29.18 -20.07
CA THR A 463 -8.43 29.01 -19.23
C THR A 463 -8.32 29.86 -17.96
N HIS A 464 -9.42 29.99 -17.23
CA HIS A 464 -9.41 30.74 -15.97
C HIS A 464 -8.41 30.17 -14.94
N GLU A 465 -8.32 28.85 -14.84
CA GLU A 465 -7.37 28.15 -13.96
C GLU A 465 -5.92 28.35 -14.42
N GLU A 466 -5.67 28.27 -15.72
CA GLU A 466 -4.35 28.50 -16.31
C GLU A 466 -3.89 29.96 -16.11
N TRP A 467 -4.79 30.93 -16.23
CA TRP A 467 -4.52 32.33 -15.91
C TRP A 467 -4.25 32.50 -14.41
N ALA A 468 -5.04 31.87 -13.53
CA ALA A 468 -4.77 31.91 -12.10
C ALA A 468 -3.37 31.35 -11.74
N ALA A 469 -2.89 30.34 -12.47
CA ALA A 469 -1.51 29.85 -12.36
C ALA A 469 -0.50 30.88 -12.88
N MET A 470 -0.72 31.45 -14.08
CA MET A 470 0.15 32.47 -14.67
C MET A 470 0.33 33.70 -13.77
N LYS A 471 -0.72 34.15 -13.05
CA LYS A 471 -0.65 35.29 -12.10
C LYS A 471 0.29 35.11 -10.92
N LYS A 472 0.78 33.89 -10.69
CA LYS A 472 1.70 33.59 -9.56
C LYS A 472 3.15 33.93 -9.87
N HIS A 473 3.51 34.19 -11.12
CA HIS A 473 4.91 34.42 -11.48
C HIS A 473 5.54 35.64 -10.78
N PRO A 474 4.87 36.77 -10.48
CA PRO A 474 5.49 37.85 -9.72
C PRO A 474 5.83 37.42 -8.29
N GLU A 475 4.98 36.60 -7.66
CA GLU A 475 5.23 36.04 -6.33
C GLU A 475 6.38 35.03 -6.32
N ILE A 476 6.47 34.19 -7.37
CA ILE A 476 7.60 33.26 -7.56
C ILE A 476 8.90 34.06 -7.75
N GLY A 477 8.88 35.08 -8.62
CA GLY A 477 10.02 35.95 -8.88
C GLY A 477 10.49 36.68 -7.64
N TYR A 478 9.56 37.22 -6.84
CA TYR A 478 9.85 37.82 -5.53
C TYR A 478 10.59 36.85 -4.60
N ARG A 479 10.12 35.59 -4.47
CA ARG A 479 10.78 34.59 -3.62
C ARG A 479 12.19 34.27 -4.09
N ILE A 480 12.38 34.12 -5.41
CA ILE A 480 13.70 33.88 -6.01
C ILE A 480 14.63 35.06 -5.70
N ALA A 481 14.19 36.30 -5.97
CA ALA A 481 15.00 37.50 -5.74
C ALA A 481 15.35 37.72 -4.26
N MET A 482 14.40 37.47 -3.34
CA MET A 482 14.61 37.62 -1.89
C MET A 482 15.66 36.67 -1.33
N SER A 483 15.87 35.53 -1.98
CA SER A 483 16.87 34.56 -1.54
C SER A 483 18.31 35.03 -1.79
N ALA A 484 18.51 36.02 -2.68
CA ALA A 484 19.80 36.55 -3.10
C ALA A 484 20.02 37.97 -2.58
N SER A 485 21.09 38.19 -1.81
CA SER A 485 21.40 39.53 -1.27
C SER A 485 21.54 40.60 -2.36
N GLU A 486 22.05 40.20 -3.52
CA GLU A 486 22.32 41.02 -4.69
C GLU A 486 21.03 41.49 -5.38
N PHE A 487 19.93 40.74 -5.25
CA PHE A 487 18.66 41.03 -5.93
C PHE A 487 17.54 41.45 -4.97
N GLN A 488 17.81 41.46 -3.67
CA GLN A 488 16.86 41.91 -2.66
C GLN A 488 16.35 43.33 -2.89
N SER A 489 17.16 44.24 -3.44
CA SER A 489 16.73 45.62 -3.73
C SER A 489 15.61 45.69 -4.77
N VAL A 490 15.51 44.71 -5.67
CA VAL A 490 14.50 44.69 -6.74
C VAL A 490 13.37 43.71 -6.48
N ALA A 491 13.41 42.93 -5.40
CA ALA A 491 12.42 41.88 -5.15
C ALA A 491 10.99 42.44 -5.09
N GLU A 492 10.77 43.53 -4.32
CA GLU A 492 9.46 44.20 -4.27
C GLU A 492 9.05 44.78 -5.63
N LEU A 493 10.01 45.26 -6.43
CA LEU A 493 9.73 45.78 -7.75
C LEU A 493 9.25 44.68 -8.71
N ILE A 494 9.86 43.49 -8.62
CA ILE A 494 9.42 42.27 -9.34
C ILE A 494 8.02 41.87 -8.89
N LEU A 495 7.71 41.95 -7.59
CA LEU A 495 6.36 41.61 -7.12
C LEU A 495 5.29 42.52 -7.73
N CYS A 496 5.60 43.81 -7.89
CA CYS A 496 4.64 44.84 -8.28
C CYS A 496 4.59 45.16 -9.79
N HIS A 497 5.41 44.53 -10.63
CA HIS A 497 5.56 44.94 -12.04
C HIS A 497 4.30 44.76 -12.92
N HIS A 498 3.33 43.98 -12.45
CA HIS A 498 2.01 43.81 -13.09
C HIS A 498 0.86 44.52 -12.37
N GLU A 499 1.18 45.39 -11.41
CA GLU A 499 0.20 46.31 -10.85
C GLU A 499 -0.22 47.35 -11.89
N HIS A 500 -1.50 47.73 -11.88
CA HIS A 500 -2.05 48.73 -12.78
C HIS A 500 -2.36 50.00 -12.00
N TRP A 501 -2.23 51.16 -12.63
CA TRP A 501 -2.49 52.45 -11.99
C TRP A 501 -3.84 52.53 -11.25
N ASP A 502 -4.89 51.91 -11.82
CA ASP A 502 -6.25 51.86 -11.23
C ASP A 502 -6.47 50.77 -10.16
N GLY A 503 -5.45 49.95 -9.90
CA GLY A 503 -5.41 48.81 -8.97
C GLY A 503 -6.26 47.63 -9.39
N LYS A 504 -6.51 47.46 -10.69
CA LYS A 504 -7.01 46.20 -11.24
C LYS A 504 -5.89 45.21 -11.62
N GLY A 505 -4.64 45.60 -11.37
CA GLY A 505 -3.45 44.76 -11.52
C GLY A 505 -3.36 43.68 -10.45
N TYR A 506 -2.22 43.01 -10.41
CA TYR A 506 -1.94 41.89 -9.51
C TYR A 506 -0.46 41.88 -9.14
N PRO A 507 -0.05 41.22 -8.03
CA PRO A 507 -0.85 40.37 -7.13
C PRO A 507 -1.49 41.08 -5.93
N GLN A 508 -1.08 42.30 -5.60
CA GLN A 508 -1.46 43.02 -4.38
C GLN A 508 -2.63 44.00 -4.61
N GLY A 509 -2.86 44.46 -5.84
CA GLY A 509 -3.92 45.41 -6.17
C GLY A 509 -3.61 46.84 -5.74
N LEU A 510 -2.33 47.23 -5.80
CA LEU A 510 -1.83 48.56 -5.43
C LEU A 510 -2.35 49.63 -6.40
N LYS A 511 -2.52 50.87 -5.94
CA LYS A 511 -3.08 51.97 -6.75
C LYS A 511 -2.16 53.18 -6.81
N GLY A 512 -2.05 53.75 -8.00
CA GLY A 512 -1.31 54.99 -8.22
C GLY A 512 0.13 54.92 -7.72
N GLU A 513 0.48 55.83 -6.81
CA GLU A 513 1.82 55.96 -6.24
C GLU A 513 2.19 54.89 -5.19
N GLU A 514 1.24 54.04 -4.78
CA GLU A 514 1.56 52.85 -3.99
C GLU A 514 2.42 51.86 -4.78
N ILE A 515 2.35 51.91 -6.12
CA ILE A 515 3.17 51.10 -7.00
C ILE A 515 4.57 51.74 -7.10
N PRO A 516 5.66 51.00 -6.83
CA PRO A 516 7.01 51.52 -6.97
C PRO A 516 7.27 52.16 -8.34
N LEU A 517 7.98 53.29 -8.37
CA LEU A 517 8.22 54.05 -9.60
C LEU A 517 8.87 53.20 -10.70
N GLN A 518 9.88 52.40 -10.34
CA GLN A 518 10.56 51.50 -11.28
C GLN A 518 9.60 50.48 -11.90
N SER A 519 8.68 49.91 -11.11
CA SER A 519 7.64 48.98 -11.61
C SER A 519 6.68 49.68 -12.58
N ARG A 520 6.31 50.94 -12.31
CA ARG A 520 5.48 51.76 -13.23
C ARG A 520 6.19 52.04 -14.55
N ILE A 521 7.51 52.29 -14.52
CA ILE A 521 8.33 52.47 -15.73
C ILE A 521 8.40 51.17 -16.53
N ILE A 522 8.68 50.03 -15.88
CA ILE A 522 8.75 48.72 -16.55
C ILE A 522 7.42 48.33 -17.17
N ALA A 523 6.28 48.60 -16.52
CA ALA A 523 4.98 48.28 -17.08
C ALA A 523 4.74 48.94 -18.47
N ILE A 524 5.23 50.16 -18.67
CA ILE A 524 5.14 50.85 -19.97
C ILE A 524 6.17 50.29 -20.95
N ALA A 525 7.43 50.12 -20.52
CA ALA A 525 8.51 49.63 -21.38
C ALA A 525 8.23 48.21 -21.90
N ASP A 526 7.78 47.30 -21.03
CA ASP A 526 7.40 45.92 -21.39
C ASP A 526 6.18 45.89 -22.32
N ALA A 527 5.13 46.68 -22.02
CA ALA A 527 3.97 46.76 -22.90
C ALA A 527 4.34 47.29 -24.30
N TYR A 528 5.22 48.28 -24.38
CA TYR A 528 5.70 48.80 -25.65
C TYR A 528 6.50 47.75 -26.45
N ASP A 529 7.44 47.05 -25.82
CA ASP A 529 8.20 45.97 -26.46
C ASP A 529 7.26 44.86 -26.94
N ALA A 530 6.30 44.47 -26.10
CA ALA A 530 5.30 43.46 -26.42
C ALA A 530 4.38 43.82 -27.60
N MET A 531 4.10 45.10 -27.80
CA MET A 531 3.29 45.59 -28.92
C MET A 531 4.09 45.70 -30.22
N THR A 532 5.33 46.15 -30.15
CA THR A 532 6.12 46.52 -31.34
C THR A 532 6.91 45.36 -31.95
N GLU A 533 7.19 44.32 -31.16
CA GLU A 533 7.97 43.17 -31.61
C GLU A 533 7.09 42.03 -32.14
N ASP A 534 7.59 41.33 -33.15
CA ASP A 534 6.94 40.15 -33.71
C ASP A 534 6.95 38.98 -32.70
N ARG A 535 5.77 38.48 -32.34
CA ARG A 535 5.58 37.30 -31.49
C ARG A 535 4.93 36.17 -32.29
N VAL A 536 5.05 34.92 -31.80
CA VAL A 536 4.52 33.72 -32.49
C VAL A 536 3.03 33.83 -32.84
N TYR A 537 2.26 34.58 -32.06
CA TYR A 537 0.80 34.73 -32.21
C TYR A 537 0.36 36.10 -32.74
N HIS A 538 1.27 37.07 -32.89
CA HIS A 538 0.92 38.42 -33.32
C HIS A 538 2.11 39.11 -34.00
N LYS A 539 1.82 39.80 -35.11
CA LYS A 539 2.80 40.65 -35.78
C LYS A 539 2.84 42.00 -35.08
N GLY A 540 4.03 42.52 -34.79
CA GLY A 540 4.20 43.79 -34.09
C GLY A 540 3.46 44.94 -34.79
N ILE A 541 2.88 45.83 -34.00
CA ILE A 541 2.24 47.07 -34.49
C ILE A 541 3.29 48.17 -34.68
N THR A 542 2.91 49.24 -35.38
CA THR A 542 3.80 50.38 -35.58
C THR A 542 4.06 51.13 -34.27
N HIS A 543 5.19 51.85 -34.21
CA HIS A 543 5.52 52.66 -33.04
C HIS A 543 4.45 53.74 -32.78
N GLU A 544 3.87 54.34 -33.82
CA GLU A 544 2.77 55.30 -33.68
C GLU A 544 1.54 54.69 -33.02
N GLU A 545 1.12 53.49 -33.46
CA GLU A 545 -0.02 52.77 -32.87
C GLU A 545 0.25 52.38 -31.41
N ALA A 546 1.47 51.93 -31.09
CA ALA A 546 1.86 51.59 -29.72
C ALA A 546 1.82 52.82 -28.79
N LEU A 547 2.24 53.99 -29.26
CA LEU A 547 2.17 55.24 -28.51
C LEU A 547 0.72 55.71 -28.29
N GLU A 548 -0.15 55.56 -29.29
CA GLU A 548 -1.58 55.86 -29.14
C GLU A 548 -2.24 54.96 -28.09
N GLU A 549 -1.91 53.66 -28.06
CA GLU A 549 -2.41 52.70 -27.07
C GLU A 549 -1.93 53.05 -25.65
N ILE A 550 -0.66 53.41 -25.48
CA ILE A 550 -0.10 53.84 -24.18
C ILE A 550 -0.84 55.09 -23.68
N LYS A 551 -1.06 56.09 -24.54
CA LYS A 551 -1.82 57.31 -24.21
C LYS A 551 -3.27 57.00 -23.86
N ALA A 552 -3.93 56.11 -24.61
CA ALA A 552 -5.31 55.71 -24.34
C ALA A 552 -5.48 55.02 -22.98
N LYS A 553 -4.43 54.34 -22.50
CA LYS A 553 -4.41 53.61 -21.22
C LYS A 553 -3.80 54.38 -20.05
N ALA A 554 -3.37 55.63 -20.26
CA ALA A 554 -2.90 56.53 -19.21
C ALA A 554 -3.97 56.71 -18.12
N GLY A 555 -3.56 56.60 -16.85
CA GLY A 555 -4.46 56.70 -15.69
C GLY A 555 -5.34 55.48 -15.44
N THR A 556 -5.19 54.41 -16.23
CA THR A 556 -5.85 53.11 -15.98
C THR A 556 -4.84 51.99 -15.80
N GLN A 557 -4.20 51.54 -16.89
CA GLN A 557 -3.12 50.57 -16.82
C GLN A 557 -1.80 51.27 -16.47
N PHE A 558 -1.51 52.40 -17.12
CA PHE A 558 -0.22 53.08 -17.03
C PHE A 558 -0.29 54.36 -16.17
N ASP A 559 0.84 54.70 -15.56
CA ASP A 559 1.02 55.99 -14.89
C ASP A 559 0.84 57.13 -15.92
N PRO A 560 -0.09 58.08 -15.69
CA PRO A 560 -0.37 59.14 -16.66
C PRO A 560 0.81 60.10 -16.86
N VAL A 561 1.68 60.28 -15.87
CA VAL A 561 2.87 61.15 -15.99
C VAL A 561 3.92 60.49 -16.85
N ILE A 562 4.17 59.19 -16.64
CA ILE A 562 5.15 58.45 -17.42
C ILE A 562 4.65 58.22 -18.85
N ALA A 563 3.36 57.96 -19.04
CA ALA A 563 2.75 57.77 -20.37
C ALA A 563 2.79 59.05 -21.23
N GLU A 564 2.74 60.24 -20.62
CA GLU A 564 2.90 61.51 -21.35
C GLU A 564 4.39 61.80 -21.65
N LEU A 565 5.29 61.37 -20.78
CA LEU A 565 6.74 61.51 -20.97
C LEU A 565 7.28 60.57 -22.07
N PHE A 566 6.72 59.36 -22.17
CA PHE A 566 7.08 58.32 -23.14
C PHE A 566 6.63 58.69 -24.56
#